data_AF-A0A654DD04-F1
#
_entry.id   AF-A0A654DD04-F1
#
_cell.length_a   1.000
_cell.length_b   1.000
_cell.length_c   1.000
_cell.angle_alpha   90.00
_cell.angle_beta   90.00
_cell.angle_gamma   90.00
#
_symmetry.space_group_name_H-M   'P 1'
#
loop_
_entity.id
_entity.type
_entity.pdbx_description
1 polymer ?
#
loop_
_entity_poly.entity_id
_entity_poly.type
_entity_poly.pdbx_seq_one_letter_code
_entity_poly.pdbx_strand_id
1 'polypeptide(L)'
;MVGQPKTLYDVRKVHGAISLTCDACATIKVHDLEELIRERSFQRRSLDWGVFLHDVWCWNCAPERTGIKVGIIPFGGTDRELRARRADTLVINLALTVLKDAACRANQQDVATPAVRLALRVLRPFLAERTLLVRFWDEANGAKRNPAHETHFAHGWIVAALVKRGHSVWAEFR
;
A
#
# COMPACT_ATOMS: atom_id res chain seq x y z
N MET A 1 28.33 13.69 15.43
CA MET A 1 27.76 12.67 16.33
C MET A 1 26.44 13.20 16.85
N VAL A 2 25.31 12.66 16.40
CA VAL A 2 23.99 13.05 16.91
C VAL A 2 23.77 12.25 18.20
N GLY A 3 23.65 12.94 19.34
CA GLY A 3 23.36 12.28 20.61
C GLY A 3 22.04 11.51 20.56
N GLN A 4 21.84 10.58 21.50
CA GLN A 4 20.55 9.87 21.60
C GLN A 4 19.40 10.87 21.71
N PRO A 5 18.28 10.66 21.00
CA PRO A 5 17.13 11.54 21.09
C PRO A 5 16.58 11.52 22.52
N LYS A 6 16.06 12.65 23.00
CA LYS A 6 15.44 12.71 24.33
C LYS A 6 14.01 12.18 24.29
N THR A 7 13.31 12.43 23.18
CA THR A 7 11.91 12.01 23.01
C THR A 7 11.68 11.36 21.65
N LEU A 8 10.60 10.59 21.51
CA LEU A 8 10.14 10.09 20.21
C LEU A 8 9.88 11.22 19.19
N TYR A 9 9.52 12.42 19.66
CA TYR A 9 9.37 13.59 18.79
C TYR A 9 10.70 14.11 18.23
N ASP A 10 11.83 13.89 18.89
CA ASP A 10 13.13 14.28 18.34
C ASP A 10 13.53 13.39 17.16
N VAL A 11 13.04 12.14 17.13
CA VAL A 11 13.19 11.23 15.97
C VAL A 11 12.44 11.77 14.75
N ARG A 12 11.38 12.56 14.96
CA ARG A 12 10.63 13.22 13.88
C ARG A 12 11.49 14.24 13.12
N LYS A 13 12.44 14.89 13.80
CA LYS A 13 13.36 15.88 13.19
C LYS A 13 14.32 15.27 12.18
N VAL A 14 14.60 13.98 12.30
CA VAL A 14 15.46 13.22 11.36
C VAL A 14 14.65 12.42 10.34
N HIS A 15 13.32 12.62 10.28
CA HIS A 15 12.40 11.86 9.41
C HIS A 15 12.66 10.35 9.45
N GLY A 16 12.96 9.81 10.63
CA GLY A 16 13.40 8.43 10.79
C GLY A 16 12.26 7.47 11.15
N ALA A 17 12.38 6.22 10.68
CA ALA A 17 11.62 5.09 11.22
C ALA A 17 12.39 4.42 12.37
N ILE A 18 11.68 3.71 13.25
CA ILE A 18 12.30 2.97 14.36
C ILE A 18 12.36 1.50 14.00
N SER A 19 13.57 0.93 13.97
CA SER A 19 13.76 -0.51 13.89
C SER A 19 14.07 -1.09 15.26
N LEU A 20 13.44 -2.22 15.55
CA LEU A 20 13.66 -3.02 16.74
C LEU A 20 14.26 -4.34 16.31
N THR A 21 15.50 -4.60 16.72
CA THR A 21 16.17 -5.88 16.47
C THR A 21 16.34 -6.61 17.79
N CYS A 22 15.78 -7.80 17.89
CA CYS A 22 16.00 -8.67 19.05
C CYS A 22 17.38 -9.33 18.96
N ASP A 23 18.17 -9.28 20.03
CA ASP A 23 19.50 -9.88 20.04
C ASP A 23 19.46 -11.42 20.11
N ALA A 24 18.39 -12.02 20.66
CA ALA A 24 18.25 -13.49 20.76
C ALA A 24 17.80 -14.14 19.45
N CYS A 25 16.69 -13.66 18.88
CA CYS A 25 16.09 -14.29 17.69
C CYS A 25 16.40 -13.56 16.38
N ALA A 26 17.20 -12.49 16.42
CA ALA A 26 17.53 -11.63 15.27
C ALA A 26 16.30 -11.09 14.50
N THR A 27 15.10 -11.16 15.09
CA THR A 27 13.88 -10.67 14.44
C THR A 27 13.93 -9.15 14.39
N ILE A 28 13.76 -8.60 13.19
CA ILE A 28 13.73 -7.17 12.94
C ILE A 28 12.28 -6.76 12.73
N LYS A 29 11.79 -5.83 13.55
CA LYS A 29 10.48 -5.21 13.41
C LYS A 29 10.64 -3.72 13.20
N VAL A 30 10.10 -3.20 12.10
CA VAL A 30 10.11 -1.77 11.81
C VAL A 30 8.77 -1.18 12.22
N HIS A 31 8.81 -0.12 13.02
CA HIS A 31 7.65 0.64 13.47
C HIS A 31 7.64 2.02 12.81
N ASP A 32 6.45 2.41 12.32
CA ASP A 32 6.21 3.80 11.94
C ASP A 32 6.18 4.68 13.19
N LEU A 33 6.90 5.79 13.12
CA LEU A 33 7.07 6.71 14.26
C LEU A 33 5.74 7.36 14.68
N GLU A 34 4.91 7.79 13.74
CA GLU A 34 3.65 8.49 14.04
C GLU A 34 2.60 7.52 14.57
N GLU A 35 2.56 6.29 14.06
CA GLU A 35 1.72 5.22 14.59
C GLU A 35 2.13 4.85 16.01
N LEU A 36 3.43 4.71 16.27
CA LEU A 36 3.97 4.45 17.60
C LEU A 36 3.67 5.58 18.58
N ILE A 37 3.84 6.84 18.16
CA ILE A 37 3.50 8.02 18.98
C ILE A 37 2.00 8.03 19.28
N ARG A 38 1.15 7.76 18.28
CA ARG A 38 -0.31 7.73 18.45
C ARG A 38 -0.73 6.61 19.41
N GLU A 39 -0.20 5.41 19.24
CA GLU A 39 -0.50 4.26 20.09
C GLU A 39 -0.08 4.53 21.54
N ARG A 40 1.15 5.00 21.77
CA ARG A 40 1.63 5.31 23.12
C ARG A 40 0.86 6.47 23.76
N SER A 41 0.51 7.50 22.98
CA SER A 41 -0.32 8.62 23.45
C SER A 41 -1.72 8.15 23.83
N PHE A 42 -2.32 7.27 23.02
CA PHE A 42 -3.62 6.67 23.31
C PHE A 42 -3.58 5.82 24.59
N GLN A 43 -2.51 5.05 24.78
CA GLN A 43 -2.28 4.24 25.98
C GLN A 43 -1.78 5.06 27.19
N ARG A 44 -1.67 6.39 27.08
CA ARG A 44 -1.13 7.30 28.10
C ARG A 44 0.28 6.90 28.60
N ARG A 45 1.09 6.29 27.74
CA ARG A 45 2.48 5.92 28.03
C ARG A 45 3.42 7.09 27.73
N SER A 46 4.55 7.13 28.43
CA SER A 46 5.57 8.16 28.19
C SER A 46 6.12 8.08 26.75
N LEU A 47 6.36 9.24 26.14
CA LEU A 47 7.02 9.39 24.85
C LEU A 47 8.52 9.69 25.00
N ASP A 48 9.02 9.67 26.24
CA ASP A 48 10.44 9.78 26.54
C ASP A 48 11.21 8.60 25.97
N TRP A 49 12.36 8.88 25.35
CA TRP A 49 13.13 7.86 24.65
C TRP A 49 13.67 6.79 25.60
N GLY A 50 14.14 7.18 26.78
CA GLY A 50 14.66 6.22 27.76
C GLY A 50 13.58 5.26 28.24
N VAL A 51 12.37 5.78 28.52
CA VAL A 51 11.23 4.95 28.91
C VAL A 51 10.79 4.04 27.76
N PHE A 52 10.79 4.53 26.52
CA PHE A 52 10.49 3.71 25.35
C PHE A 52 11.44 2.52 25.22
N LEU A 53 12.76 2.73 25.37
CA LEU A 53 13.75 1.64 25.31
C LEU A 53 13.48 0.54 26.35
N HIS A 54 13.02 0.90 27.55
CA HIS A 54 12.71 -0.06 28.61
C HIS A 54 11.37 -0.79 28.43
N ASP A 55 10.43 -0.19 27.70
CA ASP A 55 9.10 -0.75 27.46
C ASP A 55 9.05 -1.74 26.28
N VAL A 56 10.08 -1.74 25.44
CA VAL A 56 10.12 -2.57 24.23
C VAL A 56 10.66 -3.95 24.59
N TRP A 57 9.99 -4.98 24.07
CA TRP A 57 10.31 -6.38 24.31
C TRP A 57 9.95 -7.23 23.09
N CYS A 58 10.62 -8.36 22.93
CA CYS A 58 10.43 -9.25 21.78
C CYS A 58 9.31 -10.21 22.12
N TRP A 59 8.23 -10.20 21.33
CA TRP A 59 7.09 -11.09 21.54
C TRP A 59 7.46 -12.56 21.37
N ASN A 60 8.48 -12.86 20.55
CA ASN A 60 8.89 -14.23 20.25
C ASN A 60 9.87 -14.83 21.30
N CYS A 61 10.51 -13.97 22.09
CA CYS A 61 11.47 -14.38 23.13
C CYS A 61 10.96 -14.10 24.55
N ALA A 62 9.75 -13.54 24.70
CA ALA A 62 9.10 -13.37 25.98
C ALA A 62 8.93 -14.76 26.66
N PRO A 63 9.36 -14.95 27.93
CA PRO A 63 9.59 -13.95 28.97
C PRO A 63 11.06 -13.57 29.26
N GLU A 64 12.03 -14.15 28.55
CA GLU A 64 13.44 -13.79 28.76
C GLU A 64 13.66 -12.36 28.21
N ARG A 65 13.94 -11.40 29.10
CA ARG A 65 14.27 -10.02 28.71
C ARG A 65 15.59 -10.01 27.96
N THR A 66 15.55 -10.33 26.68
CA THR A 66 16.72 -10.21 25.82
C THR A 66 16.92 -8.75 25.42
N GLY A 67 18.18 -8.36 25.23
CA GLY A 67 18.53 -7.05 24.70
C GLY A 67 17.81 -6.80 23.37
N ILE A 68 17.21 -5.61 23.25
CA ILE A 68 16.65 -5.13 21.99
C ILE A 68 17.45 -3.94 21.56
N LYS A 69 18.05 -4.05 20.39
CA LYS A 69 18.72 -2.95 19.74
C LYS A 69 17.69 -2.10 19.01
N VAL A 70 17.52 -0.87 19.49
CA VAL A 70 16.66 0.13 18.84
C VAL A 70 17.52 0.97 17.89
N GLY A 71 17.24 0.84 16.59
CA GLY A 71 17.86 1.63 15.53
C GLY A 71 16.93 2.74 15.05
N ILE A 72 17.52 3.87 14.65
CA ILE A 72 16.83 4.89 13.87
C ILE A 72 17.31 4.73 12.44
N ILE A 73 16.38 4.57 11.50
CA ILE A 73 16.67 4.50 10.08
C ILE A 73 16.41 5.90 9.49
N PRO A 74 17.45 6.73 9.26
CA PRO A 74 17.27 8.06 8.66
C PRO A 74 16.97 7.92 7.16
N PHE A 75 16.23 8.89 6.61
CA PHE A 75 15.94 8.98 5.16
C PHE A 75 15.12 7.85 4.53
N GLY A 76 14.31 7.12 5.29
CA GLY A 76 13.19 6.41 4.70
C GLY A 76 12.16 7.45 4.27
N GLY A 77 11.94 7.66 2.96
CA GLY A 77 10.80 8.47 2.48
C GLY A 77 9.55 8.09 3.28
N THR A 78 8.83 9.08 3.82
CA THR A 78 7.95 8.87 4.99
C THR A 78 7.16 7.57 4.84
N ASP A 79 7.22 6.67 5.82
CA ASP A 79 6.56 5.36 5.71
C ASP A 79 5.05 5.49 5.44
N ARG A 80 4.44 6.65 5.77
CA ARG A 80 3.11 7.06 5.28
C ARG A 80 3.00 7.18 3.76
N GLU A 81 3.94 7.83 3.08
CA GLU A 81 3.98 7.89 1.61
C GLU A 81 4.25 6.52 1.00
N LEU A 82 5.11 5.70 1.63
CA LEU A 82 5.33 4.31 1.19
C LEU A 82 4.08 3.45 1.39
N ARG A 83 3.38 3.58 2.52
CA ARG A 83 2.10 2.91 2.80
C ARG A 83 1.00 3.41 1.88
N ALA A 84 0.92 4.71 1.60
CA ALA A 84 -0.03 5.27 0.64
C ALA A 84 0.24 4.72 -0.77
N ARG A 85 1.51 4.72 -1.23
CA ARG A 85 1.90 4.12 -2.51
C ARG A 85 1.60 2.62 -2.57
N ARG A 86 1.83 1.88 -1.49
CA ARG A 86 1.48 0.45 -1.39
C ARG A 86 -0.02 0.25 -1.43
N ALA A 87 -0.80 1.05 -0.70
CA ALA A 87 -2.25 1.00 -0.71
C ALA A 87 -2.81 1.33 -2.10
N ASP A 88 -2.33 2.39 -2.73
CA ASP A 88 -2.68 2.77 -4.10
C ASP A 88 -2.35 1.63 -5.06
N THR A 89 -1.16 1.04 -4.93
CA THR A 89 -0.74 -0.12 -5.74
C THR A 89 -1.69 -1.31 -5.56
N LEU A 90 -2.03 -1.66 -4.32
CA LEU A 90 -2.96 -2.77 -4.04
C LEU A 90 -4.34 -2.50 -4.63
N VAL A 91 -4.86 -1.29 -4.43
CA VAL A 91 -6.18 -0.88 -4.89
C VAL A 91 -6.25 -0.84 -6.42
N ILE A 92 -5.21 -0.35 -7.10
CA ILE A 92 -5.09 -0.37 -8.57
C ILE A 92 -5.09 -1.82 -9.07
N ASN A 93 -4.26 -2.69 -8.50
CA ASN A 93 -4.14 -4.07 -8.98
C ASN A 93 -5.43 -4.87 -8.74
N LEU A 94 -6.09 -4.70 -7.59
CA LEU A 94 -7.39 -5.31 -7.32
C LEU A 94 -8.47 -4.84 -8.31
N ALA A 95 -8.50 -3.54 -8.62
CA ALA A 95 -9.41 -3.02 -9.63
C ALA A 95 -9.12 -3.63 -11.02
N LEU A 96 -7.85 -3.78 -11.39
CA LEU A 96 -7.46 -4.43 -12.64
C LEU A 96 -7.83 -5.92 -12.70
N THR A 97 -7.78 -6.65 -11.58
CA THR A 97 -8.27 -8.03 -11.48
C THR A 97 -9.77 -8.10 -11.79
N VAL A 98 -10.57 -7.21 -11.19
CA VAL A 98 -12.02 -7.14 -11.42
C VAL A 98 -12.31 -6.82 -12.89
N LEU A 99 -11.57 -5.89 -13.51
CA LEU A 99 -11.74 -5.57 -14.93
C LEU A 99 -11.31 -6.70 -15.86
N LYS A 100 -10.25 -7.45 -15.53
CA LYS A 100 -9.79 -8.62 -16.29
C LYS A 100 -10.83 -9.73 -16.26
N ASP A 101 -11.34 -10.05 -15.07
CA ASP A 101 -12.38 -11.06 -14.88
C ASP A 101 -13.67 -10.67 -15.63
N ALA A 102 -14.05 -9.39 -15.55
CA ALA A 102 -15.15 -8.83 -16.30
C ALA A 102 -14.95 -8.95 -17.83
N ALA A 103 -13.75 -8.64 -18.34
CA ALA A 103 -13.44 -8.79 -19.76
C ALA A 103 -13.51 -10.24 -20.23
N CYS A 104 -12.99 -11.20 -19.43
CA CYS A 104 -13.09 -12.63 -19.73
C CYS A 104 -14.54 -13.13 -19.79
N ARG A 105 -15.43 -12.58 -18.95
CA ARG A 105 -16.84 -12.98 -18.85
C ARG A 105 -17.76 -12.22 -19.80
N ALA A 106 -17.25 -11.20 -20.51
CA ALA A 106 -18.06 -10.25 -21.28
C ALA A 106 -18.90 -10.89 -22.39
N ASN A 107 -18.46 -12.04 -22.91
CA ASN A 107 -19.18 -12.77 -23.95
C ASN A 107 -20.33 -13.65 -23.41
N GLN A 108 -20.40 -13.88 -22.10
CA GLN A 108 -21.34 -14.82 -21.48
C GLN A 108 -22.25 -14.18 -20.43
N GLN A 109 -21.79 -13.13 -19.75
CA GLN A 109 -22.46 -12.52 -18.61
C GLN A 109 -22.59 -11.01 -18.78
N ASP A 110 -23.53 -10.42 -18.03
CA ASP A 110 -23.62 -8.97 -17.97
C ASP A 110 -22.42 -8.39 -17.23
N VAL A 111 -21.70 -7.50 -17.90
CA VAL A 111 -20.49 -6.85 -17.38
C VAL A 111 -20.83 -5.60 -16.57
N ALA A 112 -22.07 -5.10 -16.67
CA ALA A 112 -22.54 -3.88 -16.01
C ALA A 112 -22.76 -4.02 -14.49
N THR A 113 -21.95 -4.84 -13.81
CA THR A 113 -22.05 -5.12 -12.39
C THR A 113 -21.60 -3.94 -11.52
N PRO A 114 -22.11 -3.81 -10.28
CA PRO A 114 -21.63 -2.81 -9.32
C PRO A 114 -20.10 -2.87 -9.09
N ALA A 115 -19.53 -4.08 -9.13
CA ALA A 115 -18.09 -4.29 -8.95
C ALA A 115 -17.25 -3.63 -10.05
N VAL A 116 -17.67 -3.77 -11.32
CA VAL A 116 -16.98 -3.13 -12.46
C VAL A 116 -17.11 -1.60 -12.38
N ARG A 117 -18.29 -1.08 -12.02
CA ARG A 117 -18.49 0.37 -11.83
C ARG A 117 -17.60 0.92 -10.71
N LEU A 118 -17.46 0.19 -9.61
CA LEU A 118 -16.57 0.54 -8.51
C LEU A 118 -15.11 0.54 -8.97
N ALA A 119 -14.67 -0.52 -9.67
CA ALA A 119 -13.30 -0.64 -10.18
C ALA A 119 -12.93 0.52 -11.11
N LEU A 120 -13.82 0.89 -12.06
CA LEU A 120 -13.60 2.03 -12.94
C LEU A 120 -13.54 3.36 -12.17
N ARG A 121 -14.37 3.53 -11.13
CA ARG A 121 -14.36 4.74 -10.29
C ARG A 121 -13.08 4.84 -9.46
N VAL A 122 -12.57 3.71 -8.98
CA VAL A 122 -11.31 3.60 -8.24
C VAL A 122 -10.10 3.93 -9.12
N LEU A 123 -10.12 3.54 -10.40
CA LEU A 123 -9.02 3.83 -11.34
C LEU A 123 -9.01 5.28 -11.84
N ARG A 124 -10.15 5.98 -11.77
CA ARG A 124 -10.30 7.37 -12.24
C ARG A 124 -9.21 8.34 -11.75
N PRO A 125 -8.84 8.43 -10.46
CA PRO A 125 -7.78 9.35 -10.01
C PRO A 125 -6.39 9.03 -10.56
N PHE A 126 -6.13 7.78 -10.98
CA PHE A 126 -4.82 7.33 -11.46
C PHE A 126 -4.65 7.50 -12.98
N LEU A 127 -5.76 7.71 -13.69
CA LEU A 127 -5.79 7.93 -15.14
C LEU A 127 -6.05 9.41 -15.43
N ALA A 128 -5.26 10.01 -16.32
CA ALA A 128 -5.53 11.39 -16.76
C ALA A 128 -6.75 11.48 -17.67
N GLU A 129 -6.97 10.46 -18.51
CA GLU A 129 -8.00 10.47 -19.53
C GLU A 129 -9.18 9.58 -19.16
N ARG A 130 -10.36 10.20 -19.02
CA ARG A 130 -11.62 9.49 -18.78
C ARG A 130 -12.05 8.65 -20.00
N THR A 131 -11.55 8.98 -21.19
CA THR A 131 -11.88 8.32 -22.47
C THR A 131 -11.60 6.83 -22.43
N LEU A 132 -10.49 6.40 -21.81
CA LEU A 132 -10.12 4.98 -21.68
C LEU A 132 -11.11 4.20 -20.81
N LEU A 133 -11.58 4.80 -19.71
CA LEU A 133 -12.57 4.17 -18.83
C LEU A 133 -13.95 4.07 -19.49
N VAL A 134 -14.34 5.10 -20.24
CA VAL A 134 -15.61 5.10 -21.00
C VAL A 134 -15.55 4.08 -22.12
N ARG A 135 -14.43 4.02 -22.86
CA ARG A 135 -14.22 3.06 -23.93
C ARG A 135 -14.28 1.61 -23.43
N PHE A 136 -13.65 1.32 -22.30
CA PHE A 136 -13.78 0.00 -21.66
C PHE A 136 -15.24 -0.31 -21.31
N TRP A 137 -15.96 0.66 -20.74
CA TRP A 137 -17.37 0.48 -20.38
C TRP A 137 -18.28 0.25 -21.60
N ASP A 138 -18.04 0.97 -22.69
CA ASP A 138 -18.81 0.85 -23.92
C ASP A 138 -18.53 -0.48 -24.63
N GLU A 139 -17.27 -0.90 -24.70
CA GLU A 139 -16.88 -2.20 -25.26
C GLU A 139 -17.41 -3.37 -24.40
N ALA A 140 -17.32 -3.26 -23.07
CA ALA A 140 -17.84 -4.27 -22.15
C ALA A 140 -19.37 -4.41 -22.20
N ASN A 141 -20.11 -3.30 -22.36
CA ASN A 141 -21.57 -3.36 -22.55
C ASN A 141 -21.97 -3.80 -23.97
N GLY A 142 -21.15 -3.46 -24.97
CA GLY A 142 -21.34 -3.85 -26.36
C GLY A 142 -21.09 -5.34 -26.61
N ALA A 143 -20.17 -5.97 -25.85
CA ALA A 143 -19.75 -7.36 -26.05
C ALA A 143 -20.89 -8.39 -26.01
N LYS A 144 -21.93 -8.16 -25.20
CA LYS A 144 -23.13 -9.01 -25.19
C LYS A 144 -23.87 -9.04 -26.54
N ARG A 145 -23.71 -7.99 -27.36
CA ARG A 145 -24.36 -7.84 -28.67
C ARG A 145 -23.48 -8.31 -29.82
N ASN A 146 -22.16 -8.37 -29.65
CA ASN A 146 -21.24 -8.81 -30.68
C ASN A 146 -19.98 -9.46 -30.06
N PRO A 147 -19.77 -10.78 -30.26
CA PRO A 147 -18.62 -11.50 -29.71
C PRO A 147 -17.27 -11.07 -30.31
N ALA A 148 -17.27 -10.26 -31.36
CA ALA A 148 -16.07 -9.63 -31.93
C ALA A 148 -15.55 -8.44 -31.09
N HIS A 149 -16.22 -8.06 -29.99
CA HIS A 149 -15.73 -6.97 -29.15
C HIS A 149 -14.54 -7.37 -28.29
N GLU A 150 -13.47 -6.65 -28.55
CA GLU A 150 -12.13 -6.81 -28.03
C GLU A 150 -11.97 -6.16 -26.65
N THR A 151 -12.86 -6.45 -25.69
CA THR A 151 -12.83 -5.90 -24.31
C THR A 151 -11.47 -6.13 -23.62
N HIS A 152 -10.74 -7.17 -24.03
CA HIS A 152 -9.36 -7.44 -23.62
C HIS A 152 -8.36 -6.35 -24.04
N PHE A 153 -8.54 -5.74 -25.21
CA PHE A 153 -7.68 -4.65 -25.70
C PHE A 153 -7.92 -3.36 -24.93
N ALA A 154 -9.17 -3.05 -24.56
CA ALA A 154 -9.46 -1.92 -23.68
C ALA A 154 -8.86 -2.09 -22.28
N HIS A 155 -8.87 -3.31 -21.73
CA HIS A 155 -8.14 -3.61 -20.49
C HIS A 155 -6.63 -3.35 -20.65
N GLY A 156 -6.04 -3.84 -21.74
CA GLY A 156 -4.63 -3.62 -22.06
C GLY A 156 -4.25 -2.14 -22.18
N TRP A 157 -5.09 -1.30 -22.78
CA TRP A 157 -4.85 0.15 -22.87
C TRP A 157 -4.88 0.83 -21.50
N ILE A 158 -5.76 0.42 -20.59
CA ILE A 158 -5.80 0.92 -19.22
C ILE A 158 -4.50 0.56 -18.50
N VAL A 159 -4.03 -0.69 -18.61
CA VAL A 159 -2.76 -1.12 -18.00
C VAL A 159 -1.59 -0.33 -18.57
N ALA A 160 -1.50 -0.19 -19.89
CA ALA A 160 -0.44 0.58 -20.55
C ALA A 160 -0.42 2.04 -20.09
N ALA A 161 -1.59 2.67 -19.93
CA ALA A 161 -1.70 4.04 -19.42
C ALA A 161 -1.22 4.17 -17.96
N LEU A 162 -1.52 3.19 -17.10
CA LEU A 162 -1.06 3.16 -15.71
C LEU A 162 0.46 2.98 -15.62
N VAL A 163 1.02 2.06 -16.42
CA VAL A 163 2.48 1.82 -16.49
C VAL A 163 3.21 3.06 -17.01
N LYS A 164 2.71 3.71 -18.07
CA LYS A 164 3.28 4.95 -18.62
C LYS A 164 3.33 6.09 -17.59
N ARG A 165 2.43 6.10 -16.60
CA ARG A 165 2.37 7.08 -15.52
C ARG A 165 3.20 6.70 -14.30
N GLY A 166 3.90 5.56 -14.33
CA GLY A 166 4.78 5.10 -13.26
C GLY A 166 4.07 4.36 -12.13
N HIS A 167 2.81 3.91 -12.32
CA HIS A 167 2.13 3.08 -11.34
C HIS A 167 2.61 1.63 -11.41
N SER A 168 2.79 1.00 -10.25
CA SER A 168 3.19 -0.40 -10.16
C SER A 168 2.01 -1.33 -10.44
N VAL A 169 2.05 -2.02 -11.57
CA VAL A 169 1.08 -3.07 -11.94
C VAL A 169 1.74 -4.45 -11.84
N TRP A 170 1.00 -5.45 -11.35
CA TRP A 170 1.44 -6.86 -11.26
C TRP A 170 1.83 -7.41 -12.63
N ALA A 171 2.78 -8.35 -12.63
CA ALA A 171 3.31 -8.92 -13.86
C ALA A 171 2.26 -9.64 -14.72
N GLU A 172 1.22 -10.19 -14.11
CA GLU A 172 0.12 -10.90 -14.78
C GLU A 172 -0.81 -10.04 -15.65
N PHE A 173 -0.63 -8.72 -15.59
CA PHE A 173 -1.37 -7.74 -16.40
C PHE A 173 -0.47 -7.04 -17.44
N ARG A 174 0.85 -7.24 -17.38
CA ARG A 174 1.82 -6.66 -18.32
C ARG A 174 1.98 -7.50 -19.59
#